data_AF-M9SFW8-F1
#
_entry.id   AF-M9SFW8-F1
#
_cell.length_a   1.000
_cell.length_b   1.000
_cell.length_c   1.000
_cell.angle_alpha   90.00
_cell.angle_beta   90.00
_cell.angle_gamma   90.00
#
_symmetry.space_group_name_H-M   'P 1'
#
loop_
_entity.id
_entity.type
_entity.pdbx_description
1 polymer ?
#
loop_
_entity_poly.entity_id
_entity_poly.type
_entity_poly.pdbx_seq_one_letter_code
_entity_poly.pdbx_strand_id
1 'polypeptide(L)'
;MMAMTQLDVDPVKGCFDTEHLRTIHRCIFKDIYDWAGEFRTVEISKGIPFCYCANIQSQLDSIFAQLHKENLLKDITDKDQYVSRIAFYFGELNAVQAQNRCEI
;
A
#
# COMPACT_ATOMS: atom_id res chain seq x y z
N MET A 1 -15.74 -11.61 -3.54
CA MET A 1 -15.16 -12.16 -4.79
C MET A 1 -15.33 -11.26 -6.01
N MET A 2 -16.39 -10.44 -6.12
CA MET A 2 -16.62 -9.54 -7.29
C MET A 2 -15.66 -8.34 -7.38
N ALA A 3 -15.21 -7.75 -6.26
CA ALA A 3 -14.35 -6.55 -6.30
C ALA A 3 -12.94 -6.82 -6.85
N MET A 4 -12.29 -7.92 -6.46
CA MET A 4 -10.96 -8.29 -6.98
C MET A 4 -11.01 -8.66 -8.46
N THR A 5 -12.05 -9.40 -8.89
CA THR A 5 -12.23 -9.76 -10.30
C THR A 5 -12.53 -8.54 -11.17
N GLN A 6 -13.21 -7.53 -10.63
CA GLN A 6 -13.39 -6.24 -11.32
C GLN A 6 -12.07 -5.49 -11.49
N LEU A 7 -11.17 -5.53 -10.50
CA LEU A 7 -9.86 -4.88 -10.56
C LEU A 7 -8.91 -5.50 -11.59
N ASP A 8 -9.06 -6.79 -11.89
CA ASP A 8 -8.31 -7.44 -12.97
C ASP A 8 -8.73 -6.89 -14.36
N VAL A 9 -9.99 -6.48 -14.50
CA VAL A 9 -10.55 -5.96 -15.76
C VAL A 9 -10.38 -4.44 -15.88
N ASP A 10 -10.60 -3.70 -14.80
CA ASP A 10 -10.48 -2.25 -14.72
C ASP A 10 -9.71 -1.87 -13.44
N PRO A 11 -8.37 -1.89 -13.48
CA PRO A 11 -7.57 -1.57 -12.32
C PRO A 11 -7.77 -0.11 -11.90
N VAL A 12 -7.72 0.15 -10.60
CA VAL A 12 -7.68 1.53 -10.11
C VAL A 12 -6.51 2.24 -10.77
N LYS A 13 -6.81 3.32 -11.49
CA LYS A 13 -5.79 4.16 -12.11
C LYS A 13 -5.29 5.16 -11.08
N GLY A 14 -3.98 5.35 -11.04
CA GLY A 14 -3.34 6.32 -10.18
C GLY A 14 -1.84 6.34 -10.40
N CYS A 15 -1.15 7.04 -9.52
CA CYS A 15 0.26 7.38 -9.71
C CYS A 15 1.19 6.66 -8.71
N PHE A 16 0.75 5.57 -8.08
CA PHE A 16 1.50 4.94 -6.96
C PHE A 16 1.87 5.98 -5.89
N ASP A 17 0.83 6.55 -5.30
CA ASP A 17 0.91 7.47 -4.17
C ASP A 17 -0.03 6.99 -3.04
N THR A 18 -0.03 7.73 -1.94
CA THR A 18 -0.82 7.40 -0.77
C THR A 18 -2.32 7.36 -1.07
N GLU A 19 -2.83 8.27 -1.89
CA GLU A 19 -4.26 8.31 -2.24
C GLU A 19 -4.65 7.16 -3.17
N HIS A 20 -3.75 6.76 -4.08
CA HIS A 20 -3.94 5.59 -4.92
C HIS A 20 -4.06 4.32 -4.08
N LEU A 21 -3.19 4.14 -3.07
CA LEU A 21 -3.26 3.01 -2.14
C LEU A 21 -4.59 3.01 -1.37
N ARG A 22 -5.03 4.16 -0.86
CA ARG A 22 -6.32 4.32 -0.17
C ARG A 22 -7.50 4.00 -1.10
N THR A 23 -7.44 4.43 -2.35
CA THR A 23 -8.47 4.17 -3.35
C THR A 23 -8.56 2.69 -3.71
N ILE A 24 -7.43 2.01 -3.87
CA ILE A 24 -7.38 0.55 -4.06
C ILE A 24 -8.05 -0.15 -2.88
N HIS A 25 -7.67 0.19 -1.65
CA HIS A 25 -8.26 -0.41 -0.46
C HIS A 25 -9.78 -0.12 -0.38
N ARG A 26 -10.22 1.09 -0.69
CA ARG A 26 -11.64 1.43 -0.76
C ARG A 26 -12.37 0.58 -1.79
N CYS A 27 -11.83 0.45 -3.00
CA CYS A 27 -12.45 -0.33 -4.07
C CYS A 27 -12.65 -1.79 -3.67
N ILE A 28 -11.67 -2.40 -2.98
CA ILE A 28 -11.73 -3.80 -2.55
C ILE A 28 -12.76 -4.01 -1.41
N PHE A 29 -12.84 -3.06 -0.46
CA PHE A 29 -13.48 -3.30 0.83
C PHE A 29 -14.72 -2.45 1.14
N LYS A 30 -15.08 -1.47 0.30
CA LYS A 30 -16.19 -0.53 0.56
C LYS A 30 -17.54 -1.19 0.82
N ASP A 31 -17.77 -2.38 0.28
CA ASP A 31 -19.05 -3.08 0.42
C ASP A 31 -19.13 -3.89 1.73
N ILE A 32 -18.03 -3.97 2.50
CA ILE A 32 -17.89 -4.79 3.72
C ILE A 32 -17.57 -3.92 4.94
N TYR A 33 -16.75 -2.89 4.77
CA TYR A 33 -16.21 -2.10 5.88
C TYR A 33 -16.40 -0.60 5.66
N ASP A 34 -16.97 0.08 6.66
CA ASP A 34 -17.17 1.54 6.62
C ASP A 34 -15.85 2.32 6.58
N TRP A 35 -14.75 1.72 7.08
CA TRP A 35 -13.41 2.31 7.07
C TRP A 35 -12.61 2.00 5.80
N ALA A 36 -13.25 1.52 4.73
CA ALA A 36 -12.56 1.18 3.50
C ALA A 36 -11.87 2.41 2.87
N GLY A 37 -10.53 2.35 2.81
CA GLY A 37 -9.67 3.42 2.29
C GLY A 37 -9.18 4.37 3.38
N GLU A 38 -9.57 4.17 4.63
CA GLU A 38 -9.10 4.96 5.76
C GLU A 38 -7.86 4.33 6.40
N PHE A 39 -7.01 5.18 6.98
CA PHE A 39 -5.93 4.70 7.83
C PHE A 39 -6.49 4.16 9.13
N ARG A 40 -5.74 3.24 9.74
CA ARG A 40 -6.03 2.82 11.10
C ARG A 40 -5.79 3.97 12.08
N THR A 41 -6.56 3.93 13.14
CA THR A 41 -6.50 4.89 14.25
C THR A 41 -6.01 4.26 15.55
N VAL A 42 -5.80 2.94 15.55
CA VAL A 42 -5.33 2.17 16.70
C VAL A 42 -3.93 1.65 16.43
N GLU A 43 -3.06 1.74 17.44
CA GLU A 43 -1.72 1.20 17.36
C GLU A 43 -1.72 -0.32 17.44
N ILE A 44 -0.87 -0.93 16.61
CA ILE A 44 -0.79 -2.38 16.47
C ILE A 44 0.66 -2.84 16.46
N SER A 45 0.86 -4.10 16.82
CA SER A 45 2.16 -4.75 16.82
C SER A 45 2.03 -6.22 16.43
N LYS A 46 3.13 -6.81 15.97
CA LYS A 46 3.27 -8.26 15.77
C LYS A 46 4.63 -8.69 16.32
N GLY A 47 4.73 -8.82 17.63
CA GLY A 47 5.99 -8.95 18.36
C GLY A 47 6.75 -7.61 18.46
N ILE A 48 6.81 -6.85 17.36
CA ILE A 48 7.32 -5.47 17.30
C ILE A 48 6.21 -4.49 16.85
N PRO A 49 6.23 -3.22 17.28
CA PRO A 49 5.30 -2.20 16.82
C PRO A 49 5.39 -1.96 15.31
N PHE A 50 4.25 -1.72 14.67
CA PHE A 50 4.22 -1.11 13.34
C PHE A 50 4.40 0.41 13.45
N CYS A 51 4.39 1.12 12.32
CA CYS A 51 4.45 2.59 12.28
C CYS A 51 3.40 3.23 13.21
N TYR A 52 3.70 4.31 13.94
CA TYR A 52 2.65 4.98 14.73
C TYR A 52 1.58 5.59 13.80
N CYS A 53 0.30 5.53 14.20
CA CYS A 53 -0.84 6.05 13.44
C CYS A 53 -0.59 7.49 12.96
N ALA A 54 -0.03 8.34 13.82
CA ALA A 54 0.28 9.73 13.53
C ALA A 54 1.29 9.93 12.38
N ASN A 55 2.09 8.90 12.09
CA ASN A 55 3.16 8.93 11.09
C ASN A 55 2.80 8.16 9.80
N ILE A 56 1.64 7.51 9.71
CA ILE A 56 1.29 6.67 8.55
C ILE A 56 1.36 7.48 7.26
N GLN A 57 0.72 8.65 7.22
CA GLN A 57 0.69 9.51 6.03
C GLN A 57 2.11 9.91 5.59
N SER A 58 2.91 10.46 6.51
CA SER A 58 4.25 10.95 6.18
C SER A 58 5.21 9.84 5.76
N GLN A 59 5.08 8.65 6.35
CA GLN A 59 5.89 7.49 5.96
C GLN A 59 5.51 6.97 4.57
N LEU A 60 4.21 6.84 4.26
CA LEU A 60 3.77 6.46 2.92
C LEU A 60 4.21 7.48 1.87
N ASP A 61 4.06 8.77 2.16
CA ASP A 61 4.47 9.83 1.24
C ASP A 61 5.99 9.78 0.97
N SER A 62 6.79 9.50 1.98
CA SER A 62 8.25 9.31 1.83
C SER A 62 8.58 8.09 0.97
N ILE A 63 7.93 6.94 1.23
CA ILE A 63 8.13 5.69 0.48
C ILE A 63 7.77 5.89 -0.99
N PHE A 64 6.60 6.48 -1.28
CA PHE A 64 6.19 6.72 -2.65
C PHE A 64 7.05 7.78 -3.33
N ALA A 65 7.46 8.84 -2.64
CA ALA A 65 8.40 9.82 -3.19
C ALA A 65 9.74 9.17 -3.57
N GLN A 66 10.24 8.19 -2.80
CA GLN A 66 11.40 7.41 -3.17
C GLN A 66 11.14 6.54 -4.41
N LEU A 67 10.01 5.83 -4.46
CA LEU A 67 9.62 5.00 -5.60
C LEU A 67 9.56 5.81 -6.91
N HIS A 68 9.04 7.04 -6.85
CA HIS A 68 9.01 7.96 -7.97
C HIS A 68 10.39 8.45 -8.40
N LYS A 69 11.28 8.72 -7.43
CA LYS A 69 12.69 9.06 -7.74
C LYS A 69 13.42 7.92 -8.44
N GLU A 70 13.03 6.68 -8.17
CA GLU A 70 13.52 5.47 -8.85
C GLU A 70 12.73 5.14 -10.14
N ASN A 71 12.02 6.12 -10.71
CA ASN A 71 11.20 6.01 -11.94
C ASN A 71 10.26 4.80 -11.93
N LEU A 72 9.65 4.52 -10.77
CA LEU A 72 8.74 3.38 -10.58
C LEU A 72 9.38 2.02 -10.96
N LEU A 73 10.70 1.91 -10.80
CA LEU A 73 11.51 0.72 -11.11
C LEU A 73 11.54 0.32 -12.59
N LYS A 74 11.00 1.16 -13.48
CA LYS A 74 10.85 0.85 -14.91
C LYS A 74 12.18 0.70 -15.64
N ASP A 75 13.23 1.34 -15.13
CA ASP A 75 14.55 1.36 -15.76
C ASP A 75 15.43 0.16 -15.34
N ILE A 76 15.00 -0.64 -14.37
CA ILE A 76 15.77 -1.79 -13.89
C ILE A 76 15.55 -2.98 -14.83
N THR A 77 16.58 -3.32 -15.61
CA THR A 77 16.55 -4.46 -16.54
C THR A 77 17.08 -5.75 -15.91
N ASP A 78 17.95 -5.64 -14.91
CA ASP A 78 18.47 -6.81 -14.20
C ASP A 78 17.40 -7.39 -13.27
N LYS A 79 17.15 -8.69 -13.41
CA LYS A 79 16.05 -9.36 -12.70
C LYS A 79 16.29 -9.41 -11.20
N ASP A 80 17.51 -9.70 -10.76
CA ASP A 80 17.81 -9.86 -9.34
C ASP A 80 17.76 -8.51 -8.63
N GLN A 81 18.25 -7.46 -9.29
CA GLN A 81 18.10 -6.09 -8.83
C GLN A 81 16.62 -5.69 -8.74
N TYR A 82 15.81 -5.99 -9.76
CA TYR A 82 14.38 -5.66 -9.75
C TYR A 82 13.66 -6.37 -8.60
N VAL A 83 13.90 -7.68 -8.41
CA VAL A 83 13.32 -8.48 -7.33
C VAL A 83 13.74 -7.93 -5.96
N SER A 84 15.02 -7.61 -5.78
CA SER A 84 15.50 -7.00 -4.53
C SER A 84 14.80 -5.67 -4.25
N ARG A 85 14.59 -4.86 -5.30
CA ARG A 85 14.04 -3.51 -5.17
C ARG A 85 12.55 -3.50 -4.89
N ILE A 86 11.78 -4.34 -5.59
CA ILE A 86 10.35 -4.50 -5.31
C ILE A 86 10.12 -5.15 -3.94
N ALA A 87 10.97 -6.10 -3.51
CA ALA A 87 10.89 -6.71 -2.19
C ALA A 87 11.10 -5.70 -1.06
N PHE A 88 11.99 -4.72 -1.25
CA PHE A 88 12.12 -3.63 -0.29
C PHE A 88 10.83 -2.82 -0.18
N TYR A 89 10.23 -2.35 -1.29
CA TYR A 89 9.01 -1.54 -1.19
C TYR A 89 7.85 -2.31 -0.58
N PHE A 90 7.76 -3.61 -0.89
CA PHE A 90 6.83 -4.51 -0.22
C PHE A 90 7.08 -4.55 1.30
N GLY A 91 8.33 -4.66 1.73
CA GLY A 91 8.73 -4.62 3.14
C GLY A 91 8.39 -3.30 3.83
N GLU A 92 8.72 -2.16 3.20
CA GLU A 92 8.44 -0.83 3.75
C GLU A 92 6.93 -0.59 3.92
N LEU A 93 6.13 -0.92 2.91
CA LEU A 93 4.66 -0.79 2.99
C LEU A 93 4.07 -1.70 4.08
N ASN A 94 4.61 -2.92 4.22
CA ASN A 94 4.21 -3.85 5.29
C ASN A 94 4.58 -3.31 6.68
N ALA A 95 5.77 -2.71 6.85
CA ALA A 95 6.18 -2.10 8.12
C ALA A 95 5.28 -0.92 8.54
N VAL A 96 4.68 -0.20 7.57
CA VAL A 96 3.68 0.82 7.87
C VAL A 96 2.37 0.20 8.36
N GLN A 97 1.91 -0.87 7.70
CA GLN A 97 0.61 -1.51 7.95
C GLN A 97 -0.51 -0.45 8.11
N ALA A 98 -0.82 0.24 7.00
CA ALA A 98 -1.55 1.51 7.03
C ALA A 98 -3.05 1.42 7.38
N GLN A 99 -3.74 0.38 6.93
CA GLN A 99 -5.19 0.22 7.14
C GLN A 99 -5.51 -0.83 8.23
N ASN A 100 -6.75 -0.76 8.73
CA ASN A 100 -7.29 -1.77 9.64
C ASN A 100 -7.29 -3.16 8.99
N ARG A 101 -7.18 -4.19 9.82
CA ARG A 101 -7.31 -5.58 9.36
C ARG A 101 -8.67 -5.77 8.69
N CYS A 102 -8.64 -6.34 7.49
CA CYS A 102 -9.81 -6.78 6.76
C CYS A 102 -9.77 -8.31 6.68
N GLU A 103 -10.86 -8.97 7.07
CA GLU A 103 -11.04 -10.42 6.99
C GLU A 103 -12.09 -10.70 5.90
N ILE A 104 -11.83 -11.68 5.04
CA ILE A 104 -12.71 -12.04 3.92
C ILE A 104 -13.10 -13.50 4.06
#